data_AF-F0JH28-F1
#
_entry.id   AF-F0JH28-F1
#
_cell.length_a   1.000
_cell.length_b   1.000
_cell.length_c   1.000
_cell.angle_alpha   90.00
_cell.angle_beta   90.00
_cell.angle_gamma   90.00
#
_symmetry.space_group_name_H-M   'P 1'
#
loop_
_entity.id
_entity.type
_entity.pdbx_description
1 polymer ?
#
loop_
_entity_poly.entity_id
_entity_poly.type
_entity_poly.pdbx_seq_one_letter_code
_entity_poly.pdbx_strand_id
1 'polypeptide(L)'
;MRYKLQMMNTDFGVGMFAALPDMNLSHNEMMDHLRAHPFDDHIHEFVLQGFKEFRPRKLEKMIQEAMADNGKSDPAGLAVMYEACICHQRLNRLLPLFDGVDPRDLLPFTPAIHIRSHLLADQPLHREWARIFGRNIFTLAPLPEPADAPEPLFAEEDLAAPEPVPAETVRAALDNELPPPLARRPLKETIETALPALGKADAFMGPPMDHKASLSPVARLRHWSVKTRTVNGKLSNSLNGLQTCYGRGLTRERADASYAMEMVERFSSYASFGPKGVLGYARDYPLTFASFDELDVPAVNPADIRLEVPYAGQRLHWMEGHGPEGEPVLVPAQFVFLFCNLDEPSLFSALGSTGLASGNTLFEAKAAALTEVIERDSDATQLHDPARCFRVESDDPEIGPLLDRYREDGIHVWFMDMTTELGVPCYKSVVLGRQGDVNKGGGCSLNGRSALISAMTETAYPYPGPASGPAPEGLPVRRLEELPDLSTGSAEGDVMVLERTLLANGYRPAYADLTRRDLNIPVVRAMVPGLELISDFDQYSRISPRLFRNYLRACA
;
A
#
# COMPACT_ATOMS: atom_id res chain seq x y z
N MET A 1 -14.55 -21.24 8.65
CA MET A 1 -14.39 -20.23 9.72
C MET A 1 -15.16 -18.95 9.37
N ARG A 2 -15.67 -18.20 10.35
CA ARG A 2 -16.25 -16.86 10.11
C ARG A 2 -15.35 -15.81 10.74
N TYR A 3 -14.98 -14.80 9.97
CA TYR A 3 -14.16 -13.68 10.39
C TYR A 3 -14.93 -12.37 10.32
N LYS A 4 -14.56 -11.46 11.22
CA LYS A 4 -14.99 -10.09 11.27
C LYS A 4 -13.78 -9.17 11.13
N LEU A 5 -13.83 -8.27 10.16
CA LEU A 5 -12.85 -7.22 9.96
C LEU A 5 -13.09 -6.13 11.01
N GLN A 6 -12.07 -5.85 11.80
CA GLN A 6 -12.13 -4.87 12.88
C GLN A 6 -10.95 -3.90 12.79
N MET A 7 -11.24 -2.62 12.98
CA MET A 7 -10.21 -1.59 13.10
C MET A 7 -9.49 -1.77 14.44
N MET A 8 -8.17 -1.87 14.39
CA MET A 8 -7.32 -2.11 15.55
C MET A 8 -6.77 -0.80 16.11
N ASN A 9 -6.29 0.08 15.23
CA ASN A 9 -5.79 1.41 15.52
C ASN A 9 -5.75 2.26 14.24
N THR A 10 -5.32 3.51 14.37
CA THR A 10 -5.00 4.42 13.26
C THR A 10 -3.54 4.81 13.39
N ASP A 11 -2.76 4.68 12.32
CA ASP A 11 -1.35 5.06 12.27
C ASP A 11 -1.11 6.01 11.10
N PHE A 12 -0.42 7.13 11.34
CA PHE A 12 -0.20 8.22 10.36
C PHE A 12 -1.44 8.63 9.52
N GLY A 13 -2.64 8.54 10.11
CA GLY A 13 -3.91 8.87 9.43
C GLY A 13 -4.54 7.73 8.62
N VAL A 14 -3.91 6.55 8.60
CA VAL A 14 -4.40 5.32 7.94
C VAL A 14 -4.97 4.36 8.98
N GLY A 15 -6.14 3.79 8.72
CA GLY A 15 -6.76 2.79 9.60
C GLY A 15 -6.14 1.41 9.40
N MET A 16 -5.67 0.79 10.48
CA MET A 16 -5.17 -0.60 10.44
C MET A 16 -6.29 -1.55 10.85
N PHE A 17 -6.48 -2.62 10.08
CA PHE A 17 -7.54 -3.58 10.29
C PHE A 17 -6.99 -4.99 10.41
N ALA A 18 -7.67 -5.82 11.20
CA ALA A 18 -7.39 -7.24 11.32
C ALA A 18 -8.68 -8.06 11.14
N ALA A 19 -8.54 -9.25 10.53
CA ALA A 19 -9.61 -10.23 10.44
C ALA A 19 -9.60 -11.11 11.70
N LEU A 20 -10.62 -10.96 12.55
CA LEU A 20 -10.71 -11.68 13.82
C LEU A 20 -11.80 -12.76 13.74
N PRO A 21 -11.68 -13.91 14.42
CA PRO A 21 -12.77 -14.88 14.50
C PRO A 21 -14.05 -14.25 15.05
N ASP A 22 -15.19 -14.43 14.35
CA ASP A 22 -16.50 -13.91 14.76
C ASP A 22 -17.16 -14.77 15.87
N MET A 23 -16.50 -15.86 16.26
CA MET A 23 -16.94 -16.78 17.30
C MET A 23 -15.93 -16.80 18.44
N ASN A 24 -16.40 -16.94 19.67
CA ASN A 24 -15.52 -17.12 20.82
C ASN A 24 -14.97 -18.55 20.83
N LEU A 25 -13.79 -18.73 20.25
CA LEU A 25 -13.09 -20.02 20.20
C LEU A 25 -12.16 -20.17 21.41
N SER A 26 -12.15 -21.36 22.01
CA SER A 26 -11.11 -21.73 22.94
C SER A 26 -9.77 -21.85 22.23
N HIS A 27 -8.67 -21.74 22.98
CA HIS A 27 -7.34 -21.90 22.41
C HIS A 27 -7.14 -23.24 21.69
N ASN A 28 -7.68 -24.34 22.24
CA ASN A 28 -7.56 -25.65 21.61
C ASN A 28 -8.32 -25.71 20.28
N GLU A 29 -9.52 -25.15 20.19
CA GLU A 29 -10.28 -25.08 18.93
C GLU A 29 -9.53 -24.27 17.86
N MET A 30 -8.85 -23.19 18.25
CA MET A 30 -8.04 -22.40 17.33
C MET A 30 -6.81 -23.19 16.84
N MET A 31 -6.11 -23.89 17.74
CA MET A 31 -4.97 -24.72 17.37
C MET A 31 -5.39 -25.90 16.48
N ASP A 32 -6.52 -26.55 16.77
CA ASP A 32 -7.08 -27.63 15.95
C ASP A 32 -7.44 -27.12 14.55
N HIS A 33 -8.01 -25.92 14.46
CA HIS A 33 -8.30 -25.29 13.17
C HIS A 33 -7.02 -24.98 12.38
N LEU A 34 -5.97 -24.44 13.03
CA LEU A 34 -4.67 -24.17 12.39
C LEU A 34 -4.00 -25.45 11.88
N ARG A 35 -4.02 -26.53 12.65
CA ARG A 35 -3.47 -27.84 12.21
C ARG A 35 -4.15 -28.35 10.94
N ALA A 36 -5.46 -28.15 10.84
CA ALA A 36 -6.23 -28.54 9.65
C ALA A 36 -6.03 -27.57 8.47
N HIS A 37 -5.75 -26.29 8.74
CA HIS A 37 -5.67 -25.21 7.76
C HIS A 37 -4.45 -24.31 8.02
N PRO A 38 -3.21 -24.82 7.82
CA PRO A 38 -2.00 -24.10 8.21
C PRO A 38 -1.78 -22.81 7.43
N PHE A 39 -2.45 -22.60 6.30
CA PHE A 39 -2.38 -21.37 5.50
C PHE A 39 -3.59 -20.45 5.68
N ASP A 40 -4.45 -20.69 6.68
CA ASP A 40 -5.49 -19.72 7.03
C ASP A 40 -4.85 -18.52 7.76
N ASP A 41 -4.41 -17.53 6.99
CA ASP A 41 -3.63 -16.38 7.48
C ASP A 41 -4.34 -15.62 8.61
N HIS A 42 -5.67 -15.49 8.53
CA HIS A 42 -6.45 -14.76 9.52
C HIS A 42 -6.42 -15.40 10.92
N ILE A 43 -6.63 -16.71 11.03
CA ILE A 43 -6.57 -17.38 12.35
C ILE A 43 -5.13 -17.51 12.83
N HIS A 44 -4.18 -17.65 11.90
CA HIS A 44 -2.75 -17.72 12.20
C HIS A 44 -2.29 -16.45 12.90
N GLU A 45 -2.56 -15.29 12.30
CA GLU A 45 -2.24 -14.00 12.88
C GLU A 45 -2.98 -13.77 14.20
N PHE A 46 -4.26 -14.16 14.29
CA PHE A 46 -5.02 -14.05 15.55
C PHE A 46 -4.40 -14.84 16.70
N VAL A 47 -3.98 -16.08 16.44
CA VAL A 47 -3.33 -16.95 17.44
C VAL A 47 -1.94 -16.43 17.80
N LEU A 48 -1.14 -16.03 16.80
CA LEU A 48 0.17 -15.43 16.99
C LEU A 48 0.11 -14.20 17.89
N GLN A 49 -0.83 -13.28 17.62
CA GLN A 49 -1.04 -12.09 18.45
C GLN A 49 -1.59 -12.44 19.84
N GLY A 50 -2.39 -13.50 19.97
CA GLY A 50 -2.90 -13.99 21.25
C GLY A 50 -1.81 -14.46 22.22
N PHE A 51 -0.68 -14.97 21.72
CA PHE A 51 0.41 -15.44 22.58
C PHE A 51 1.07 -14.33 23.40
N LYS A 52 0.98 -13.06 22.99
CA LYS A 52 1.51 -11.93 23.78
C LYS A 52 0.87 -11.83 25.17
N GLU A 53 -0.39 -12.26 25.30
CA GLU A 53 -1.15 -12.24 26.54
C GLU A 53 -0.86 -13.46 27.44
N PHE A 54 -0.22 -14.52 26.91
CA PHE A 54 0.04 -15.73 27.68
C PHE A 54 1.13 -15.50 28.72
N ARG A 55 0.93 -16.03 29.93
CA ARG A 55 2.02 -16.12 30.91
C ARG A 55 3.16 -16.94 30.29
N PRO A 56 4.41 -16.46 30.29
CA PRO A 56 5.51 -17.16 29.61
C PRO A 56 5.67 -18.63 30.01
N ARG A 57 5.45 -18.98 31.29
CA ARG A 57 5.47 -20.36 31.78
C ARG A 57 4.43 -21.28 31.11
N LYS A 58 3.29 -20.73 30.70
CA LYS A 58 2.25 -21.50 29.99
C LYS A 58 2.75 -21.86 28.59
N LEU A 59 3.30 -20.88 27.87
CA LEU A 59 3.84 -21.09 26.53
C LEU A 59 5.08 -22.00 26.56
N GLU A 60 5.98 -21.79 27.52
CA GLU A 60 7.14 -22.67 27.77
C GLU A 60 6.74 -24.14 27.89
N LYS A 61 5.70 -24.44 28.69
CA LYS A 61 5.19 -25.81 28.82
C LYS A 61 4.67 -26.36 27.49
N MET A 62 3.92 -25.57 26.73
CA MET A 62 3.40 -25.99 25.42
C MET A 62 4.52 -26.27 24.42
N ILE A 63 5.55 -25.42 24.40
CA ILE A 63 6.73 -25.63 23.55
C ILE A 63 7.44 -26.93 23.97
N GLN A 64 7.66 -27.16 25.26
CA GLN A 64 8.29 -28.41 25.75
C GLN A 64 7.48 -29.65 25.37
N GLU A 65 6.15 -29.59 25.42
CA GLU A 65 5.27 -30.68 24.99
C GLU A 65 5.39 -30.94 23.48
N ALA A 66 5.37 -29.89 22.65
CA ALA A 66 5.56 -30.02 21.20
C ALA A 66 6.98 -30.49 20.84
N MET A 67 7.99 -30.09 21.60
CA MET A 67 9.39 -30.47 21.39
C MET A 67 9.70 -31.89 21.87
N ALA A 68 8.79 -32.58 22.56
CA ALA A 68 9.00 -33.96 23.00
C ALA A 68 9.28 -34.93 21.83
N ASP A 69 8.78 -34.60 20.63
CA ASP A 69 9.08 -35.31 19.37
C ASP A 69 9.64 -34.39 18.27
N ASN A 70 10.23 -33.26 18.65
CA ASN A 70 10.70 -32.19 17.76
C ASN A 70 9.60 -31.65 16.83
N GLY A 71 8.37 -31.49 17.33
CA GLY A 71 7.25 -30.92 16.59
C GLY A 71 6.64 -31.84 15.54
N LYS A 72 7.02 -33.11 15.47
CA LYS A 72 6.54 -34.03 14.42
C LYS A 72 5.03 -34.28 14.53
N SER A 73 4.51 -34.32 15.76
CA SER A 73 3.08 -34.49 16.04
C SER A 73 2.24 -33.25 15.78
N ASP A 74 2.84 -32.05 15.85
CA ASP A 74 2.15 -30.77 15.72
C ASP A 74 3.06 -29.68 15.11
N PRO A 75 3.42 -29.82 13.83
CA PRO A 75 4.37 -28.89 13.20
C PRO A 75 3.77 -27.50 13.00
N ALA A 76 2.46 -27.39 12.75
CA ALA A 76 1.74 -26.11 12.66
C ALA A 76 1.71 -25.39 14.01
N GLY A 77 1.45 -26.12 15.10
CA GLY A 77 1.50 -25.56 16.45
C GLY A 77 2.90 -25.11 16.84
N LEU A 78 3.92 -25.90 16.49
CA LEU A 78 5.31 -25.52 16.72
C LEU A 78 5.70 -24.27 15.91
N ALA A 79 5.27 -24.17 14.65
CA ALA A 79 5.52 -23.02 13.79
C ALA A 79 4.99 -21.71 14.38
N VAL A 80 3.70 -21.64 14.75
CA VAL A 80 3.12 -20.41 15.31
C VAL A 80 3.70 -20.05 16.69
N MET A 81 4.10 -21.05 17.49
CA MET A 81 4.79 -20.79 18.76
C MET A 81 6.22 -20.27 18.56
N TYR A 82 6.95 -20.79 17.57
CA TYR A 82 8.27 -20.28 17.19
C TYR A 82 8.15 -18.82 16.73
N GLU A 83 7.18 -18.55 15.86
CA GLU A 83 6.89 -17.20 15.36
C GLU A 83 6.53 -16.23 16.48
N ALA A 84 5.68 -16.66 17.44
CA ALA A 84 5.39 -15.85 18.61
C ALA A 84 6.66 -15.50 19.42
N CYS A 85 7.64 -16.41 19.47
CA CYS A 85 8.91 -16.17 20.16
C CYS A 85 9.86 -15.23 19.40
N ILE A 86 9.76 -15.11 18.07
CA ILE A 86 10.56 -14.14 17.29
C ILE A 86 9.86 -12.78 17.12
N CYS A 87 8.52 -12.74 17.13
CA CYS A 87 7.74 -11.52 16.93
C CYS A 87 7.49 -10.74 18.24
N HIS A 88 7.38 -11.43 19.37
CA HIS A 88 7.09 -10.78 20.66
C HIS A 88 8.32 -10.76 21.56
N GLN A 89 8.92 -9.58 21.75
CA GLN A 89 10.17 -9.39 22.53
C GLN A 89 10.17 -10.09 23.91
N ARG A 90 9.02 -10.15 24.60
CA ARG A 90 8.87 -10.81 25.92
C ARG A 90 9.08 -12.33 25.85
N LEU A 91 8.84 -12.93 24.69
CA LEU A 91 8.87 -14.36 24.45
C LEU A 91 10.21 -14.82 23.85
N ASN A 92 11.06 -13.93 23.34
CA ASN A 92 12.38 -14.24 22.75
C ASN A 92 13.24 -15.16 23.63
N ARG A 93 13.16 -15.04 24.96
CA ARG A 93 13.90 -15.88 25.91
C ARG A 93 13.53 -17.37 25.84
N LEU A 94 12.44 -17.73 25.17
CA LEU A 94 11.98 -19.11 24.97
C LEU A 94 12.55 -19.73 23.68
N LEU A 95 13.19 -18.96 22.81
CA LEU A 95 13.80 -19.48 21.57
C LEU A 95 14.75 -20.66 21.77
N PRO A 96 15.59 -20.72 22.83
CA PRO A 96 16.44 -21.89 23.08
C PRO A 96 15.68 -23.21 23.31
N LEU A 97 14.36 -23.16 23.59
CA LEU A 97 13.56 -24.37 23.74
C LEU A 97 13.33 -25.10 22.41
N PHE A 98 13.59 -24.45 21.27
CA PHE A 98 13.45 -25.03 19.93
C PHE A 98 14.75 -25.66 19.42
N ASP A 99 15.80 -25.71 20.24
CA ASP A 99 17.08 -26.35 19.89
C ASP A 99 16.86 -27.78 19.38
N GLY A 100 17.38 -28.08 18.19
CA GLY A 100 17.22 -29.38 17.51
C GLY A 100 16.17 -29.41 16.40
N VAL A 101 15.44 -28.31 16.17
CA VAL A 101 14.57 -28.10 15.00
C VAL A 101 15.20 -27.04 14.10
N ASP A 102 15.34 -27.31 12.80
CA ASP A 102 15.65 -26.26 11.83
C ASP A 102 14.36 -25.46 11.55
N PRO A 103 14.30 -24.14 11.80
CA PRO A 103 13.10 -23.35 11.53
C PRO A 103 12.62 -23.43 10.07
N ARG A 104 13.48 -23.79 9.13
CA ARG A 104 13.10 -24.02 7.73
C ARG A 104 12.11 -25.17 7.55
N ASP A 105 12.16 -26.17 8.43
CA ASP A 105 11.24 -27.31 8.40
C ASP A 105 9.81 -26.91 8.81
N LEU A 106 9.64 -25.74 9.41
CA LEU A 106 8.35 -25.19 9.82
C LEU A 106 7.64 -24.41 8.71
N LEU A 107 8.36 -23.98 7.66
CA LEU A 107 7.83 -23.16 6.57
C LEU A 107 6.64 -23.78 5.82
N PRO A 108 6.54 -25.12 5.63
CA PRO A 108 5.36 -25.73 5.02
C PRO A 108 4.08 -25.66 5.89
N PHE A 109 4.18 -25.16 7.12
CA PHE A 109 3.11 -25.18 8.12
C PHE A 109 2.75 -23.79 8.67
N THR A 110 3.15 -22.73 7.98
CA THR A 110 2.82 -21.34 8.32
C THR A 110 2.59 -20.52 7.04
N PRO A 111 1.59 -19.62 6.98
CA PRO A 111 1.45 -18.70 5.87
C PRO A 111 2.45 -17.54 5.98
N ALA A 112 2.84 -17.18 7.20
CA ALA A 112 3.50 -15.92 7.49
C ALA A 112 4.94 -15.84 6.98
N ILE A 113 5.43 -14.61 6.81
CA ILE A 113 6.81 -14.33 6.41
C ILE A 113 7.80 -14.35 7.58
N HIS A 114 7.33 -14.45 8.81
CA HIS A 114 8.12 -14.13 10.01
C HIS A 114 9.37 -15.00 10.14
N ILE A 115 9.25 -16.32 9.96
CA ILE A 115 10.40 -17.23 9.96
C ILE A 115 11.36 -16.89 8.82
N ARG A 116 10.85 -16.65 7.60
CA ARG A 116 11.68 -16.29 6.44
C ARG A 116 12.48 -15.01 6.71
N SER A 117 11.85 -13.97 7.24
CA SER A 117 12.51 -12.70 7.59
C SER A 117 13.53 -12.88 8.72
N HIS A 118 13.20 -13.66 9.75
CA HIS A 118 14.12 -13.92 10.87
C HIS A 118 15.38 -14.68 10.45
N LEU A 119 15.29 -15.56 9.45
CA LEU A 119 16.41 -16.35 8.95
C LEU A 119 17.37 -15.56 8.03
N LEU A 120 17.01 -14.36 7.60
CA LEU A 120 17.89 -13.51 6.80
C LEU A 120 19.01 -12.93 7.69
N ALA A 121 20.26 -13.23 7.33
CA ALA A 121 21.43 -12.86 8.13
C ALA A 121 21.61 -11.34 8.27
N ASP A 122 21.20 -10.57 7.26
CA ASP A 122 21.30 -9.12 7.17
C ASP A 122 20.04 -8.38 7.69
N GLN A 123 18.98 -9.10 8.08
CA GLN A 123 17.75 -8.47 8.57
C GLN A 123 17.96 -7.53 9.77
N PRO A 124 18.83 -7.83 10.76
CA PRO A 124 19.12 -6.88 11.84
C PRO A 124 19.63 -5.53 11.33
N LEU A 125 20.47 -5.51 10.30
CA LEU A 125 21.01 -4.30 9.70
C LEU A 125 19.92 -3.53 8.92
N HIS A 126 19.09 -4.24 8.17
CA HIS A 126 17.92 -3.64 7.51
C HIS A 126 16.95 -2.98 8.51
N ARG A 127 16.70 -3.61 9.66
CA ARG A 127 15.86 -3.02 10.74
C ARG A 127 16.47 -1.77 11.34
N GLU A 128 17.79 -1.72 11.47
CA GLU A 128 18.48 -0.54 11.97
C GLU A 128 18.32 0.64 11.01
N TRP A 129 18.58 0.41 9.72
CA TRP A 129 18.39 1.42 8.68
C TRP A 129 16.92 1.81 8.48
N ALA A 130 15.98 0.87 8.53
CA ALA A 130 14.54 1.15 8.46
C ALA A 130 14.11 2.11 9.58
N ARG A 131 14.67 1.99 10.78
CA ARG A 131 14.42 2.93 11.88
C ARG A 131 14.98 4.33 11.59
N ILE A 132 16.17 4.43 11.00
CA ILE A 132 16.81 5.70 10.64
C ILE A 132 16.00 6.41 9.55
N PHE A 133 15.75 5.73 8.43
CA PHE A 133 15.00 6.29 7.32
C PHE A 133 13.54 6.54 7.66
N GLY A 134 12.89 5.64 8.41
CA GLY A 134 11.54 5.86 8.92
C GLY A 134 11.44 7.13 9.76
N ARG A 135 12.38 7.37 10.69
CA ARG A 135 12.40 8.62 11.46
C ARG A 135 12.60 9.85 10.57
N ASN A 136 13.45 9.77 9.55
CA ASN A 136 13.61 10.88 8.62
C ASN A 136 12.34 11.14 7.78
N ILE A 137 11.74 10.10 7.20
CA ILE A 137 10.59 10.20 6.30
C ILE A 137 9.28 10.56 7.02
N PHE A 138 9.08 10.05 8.24
CA PHE A 138 7.84 10.24 9.00
C PHE A 138 7.91 11.33 10.07
N THR A 139 9.10 11.63 10.60
CA THR A 139 9.25 12.62 11.68
C THR A 139 10.25 13.73 11.35
N LEU A 140 10.74 13.80 10.11
CA LEU A 140 11.70 14.80 9.64
C LEU A 140 13.01 14.83 10.44
N ALA A 141 13.34 13.71 11.12
CA ALA A 141 14.58 13.61 11.86
C ALA A 141 15.79 13.73 10.92
N PRO A 142 16.89 14.37 11.34
CA PRO A 142 18.10 14.43 10.54
C PRO A 142 18.68 13.04 10.31
N LEU A 143 19.34 12.87 9.15
CA LEU A 143 20.07 11.66 8.81
C LEU A 143 21.45 11.69 9.49
N PRO A 144 22.01 10.51 9.85
CA PRO A 144 23.40 10.44 10.31
C PRO A 144 24.35 10.69 9.14
N GLU A 145 25.48 11.35 9.41
CA GLU A 145 26.59 11.41 8.46
C GLU A 145 27.12 10.00 8.18
N PRO A 146 27.63 9.70 6.97
CA PRO A 146 28.12 8.35 6.64
C PRO A 146 29.18 7.80 7.61
N ALA A 147 29.97 8.69 8.25
CA ALA A 147 30.97 8.30 9.23
C ALA A 147 30.38 7.86 10.59
N ASP A 148 29.17 8.32 10.92
CA ASP A 148 28.45 8.04 12.17
C ASP A 148 27.28 7.07 11.97
N ALA A 149 27.06 6.61 10.73
CA ALA A 149 25.99 5.72 10.35
C ALA A 149 26.32 4.23 10.64
N PRO A 150 25.32 3.34 10.68
CA PRO A 150 25.55 1.91 10.74
C PRO A 150 26.36 1.38 9.55
N GLU A 151 26.74 0.11 9.61
CA GLU A 151 27.40 -0.57 8.49
C GLU A 151 26.60 -0.39 7.18
N PRO A 152 27.26 -0.09 6.04
CA PRO A 152 26.57 0.08 4.77
C PRO A 152 25.89 -1.22 4.34
N LEU A 153 24.66 -1.10 3.83
CA LEU A 153 23.86 -2.24 3.38
C LEU A 153 24.29 -2.81 2.03
N PHE A 154 24.93 -1.99 1.21
CA PHE A 154 25.18 -2.26 -0.20
C PHE A 154 26.61 -1.92 -0.57
N ALA A 155 27.22 -2.72 -1.44
CA ALA A 155 28.47 -2.34 -2.09
C ALA A 155 28.22 -1.22 -3.12
N GLU A 156 29.27 -0.52 -3.53
CA GLU A 156 29.16 0.56 -4.52
C GLU A 156 28.57 0.05 -5.86
N GLU A 157 28.90 -1.19 -6.23
CA GLU A 157 28.42 -1.88 -7.43
C GLU A 157 26.89 -2.11 -7.39
N ASP A 158 26.32 -2.41 -6.22
CA ASP A 158 24.88 -2.63 -6.03
C ASP A 158 24.06 -1.34 -6.16
N LEU A 159 24.72 -0.18 -6.01
CA LEU A 159 24.11 1.14 -6.07
C LEU A 159 24.10 1.73 -7.48
N ALA A 160 24.80 1.08 -8.43
CA ALA A 160 24.80 1.48 -9.82
C ALA A 160 23.37 1.50 -10.38
N ALA A 161 23.04 2.58 -11.09
CA ALA A 161 21.79 2.68 -11.85
C ALA A 161 22.07 3.27 -13.23
N PRO A 162 21.29 2.84 -14.23
CA PRO A 162 21.34 3.47 -15.55
C PRO A 162 20.93 4.94 -15.45
N GLU A 163 21.33 5.72 -16.46
CA GLU A 163 20.86 7.09 -16.61
C GLU A 163 19.33 7.08 -16.81
N PRO A 164 18.57 7.83 -16.00
CA PRO A 164 17.12 7.78 -16.06
C PRO A 164 16.59 8.55 -17.27
N VAL A 165 15.46 8.10 -17.81
CA VAL A 165 14.71 8.80 -18.87
C VAL A 165 13.48 9.46 -18.23
N PRO A 166 13.50 10.77 -17.95
CA PRO A 166 12.40 11.42 -17.24
C PRO A 166 11.15 11.56 -18.11
N ALA A 167 10.00 11.66 -17.45
CA ALA A 167 8.69 11.80 -18.09
C ALA A 167 8.60 12.99 -19.06
N GLU A 168 9.33 14.08 -18.81
CA GLU A 168 9.41 15.23 -19.72
C GLU A 168 10.00 14.83 -21.09
N THR A 169 11.09 14.05 -21.10
CA THR A 169 11.71 13.56 -22.33
C THR A 169 10.78 12.64 -23.10
N VAL A 170 10.10 11.73 -22.39
CA VAL A 170 9.11 10.82 -22.98
C VAL A 170 7.92 11.59 -23.54
N ARG A 171 7.41 12.55 -22.78
CA ARG A 171 6.28 13.40 -23.17
C ARG A 171 6.58 14.16 -24.45
N ALA A 172 7.78 14.74 -24.58
CA ALA A 172 8.20 15.43 -25.80
C ALA A 172 8.33 14.47 -26.99
N ALA A 173 8.84 13.25 -26.78
CA ALA A 173 8.96 12.25 -27.84
C ALA A 173 7.59 11.78 -28.38
N LEU A 174 6.55 11.81 -27.55
CA LEU A 174 5.19 11.36 -27.90
C LEU A 174 4.33 12.44 -28.58
N ASP A 175 4.79 13.69 -28.73
CA ASP A 175 3.96 14.83 -29.19
C ASP A 175 3.12 14.55 -30.45
N ASN A 176 3.63 13.75 -31.39
CA ASN A 176 2.94 13.43 -32.64
C ASN A 176 2.16 12.09 -32.62
N GLU A 177 2.23 11.36 -31.50
CA GLU A 177 1.60 10.03 -31.31
C GLU A 177 0.43 10.08 -30.33
N LEU A 178 0.28 11.18 -29.57
CA LEU A 178 -0.75 11.31 -28.56
C LEU A 178 -2.17 11.37 -29.16
N PRO A 179 -3.16 10.73 -28.50
CA PRO A 179 -4.55 10.87 -28.87
C PRO A 179 -5.03 12.32 -28.67
N PRO A 180 -6.12 12.73 -29.36
CA PRO A 180 -6.69 14.05 -29.14
C PRO A 180 -7.15 14.20 -27.67
N PRO A 181 -7.08 15.42 -27.10
CA PRO A 181 -7.60 15.69 -25.76
C PRO A 181 -9.05 15.22 -25.61
N LEU A 182 -9.32 14.53 -24.51
CA LEU A 182 -10.65 14.02 -24.15
C LEU A 182 -10.91 14.37 -22.70
N ALA A 183 -11.75 15.38 -22.51
CA ALA A 183 -12.11 15.87 -21.18
C ALA A 183 -12.78 14.75 -20.37
N ARG A 184 -12.48 14.73 -19.06
CA ARG A 184 -13.09 13.79 -18.11
C ARG A 184 -14.59 14.03 -18.04
N ARG A 185 -15.32 12.96 -17.70
CA ARG A 185 -16.75 13.05 -17.41
C ARG A 185 -17.00 14.07 -16.27
N PRO A 186 -18.06 14.89 -16.35
CA PRO A 186 -18.44 15.77 -15.25
C PRO A 186 -18.61 15.03 -13.92
N LEU A 187 -18.29 15.71 -12.81
CA LEU A 187 -18.37 15.11 -11.47
C LEU A 187 -19.80 14.67 -11.14
N LYS A 188 -20.81 15.47 -11.47
CA LYS A 188 -22.23 15.13 -11.33
C LYS A 188 -22.59 13.81 -11.98
N GLU A 189 -22.20 13.60 -13.23
CA GLU A 189 -22.48 12.34 -13.94
C GLU A 189 -21.70 11.15 -13.33
N THR A 190 -20.49 11.40 -12.84
CA THR A 190 -19.71 10.40 -12.08
C THR A 190 -20.48 9.97 -10.83
N ILE A 191 -21.02 10.92 -10.06
CA ILE A 191 -21.82 10.66 -8.85
C ILE A 191 -23.12 9.92 -9.19
N GLU A 192 -23.84 10.38 -10.23
CA GLU A 192 -25.08 9.80 -10.71
C GLU A 192 -24.89 8.38 -11.29
N THR A 193 -23.66 8.01 -11.62
CA THR A 193 -23.29 6.63 -11.99
C THR A 193 -22.91 5.80 -10.77
N ALA A 194 -21.96 6.28 -9.96
CA ALA A 194 -21.33 5.51 -8.89
C ALA A 194 -22.26 5.23 -7.71
N LEU A 195 -22.95 6.26 -7.18
CA LEU A 195 -23.77 6.09 -5.98
C LEU A 195 -24.97 5.15 -6.21
N PRO A 196 -25.70 5.22 -7.34
CA PRO A 196 -26.76 4.24 -7.60
C PRO A 196 -26.24 2.82 -7.81
N ALA A 197 -25.07 2.64 -8.45
CA ALA A 197 -24.45 1.33 -8.61
C ALA A 197 -24.09 0.70 -7.25
N LEU A 198 -23.41 1.45 -6.39
CA LEU A 198 -23.09 1.04 -5.01
C LEU A 198 -24.35 0.76 -4.17
N GLY A 199 -25.41 1.56 -4.35
CA GLY A 199 -26.69 1.34 -3.69
C GLY A 199 -27.37 0.04 -4.10
N LYS A 200 -27.36 -0.29 -5.40
CA LYS A 200 -27.89 -1.57 -5.92
C LYS A 200 -27.08 -2.77 -5.42
N ALA A 201 -25.79 -2.59 -5.19
CA ALA A 201 -24.88 -3.61 -4.66
C ALA A 201 -24.93 -3.77 -3.12
N ASP A 202 -25.86 -3.07 -2.43
CA ASP A 202 -25.99 -3.10 -0.95
C ASP A 202 -24.68 -2.72 -0.22
N ALA A 203 -23.92 -1.77 -0.78
CA ALA A 203 -22.64 -1.37 -0.21
C ALA A 203 -22.81 -0.51 1.06
N PHE A 204 -23.82 0.37 1.11
CA PHE A 204 -23.88 1.46 2.09
C PHE A 204 -24.28 1.03 3.50
N MET A 205 -23.56 1.55 4.49
CA MET A 205 -23.90 1.46 5.91
C MET A 205 -24.21 2.86 6.45
N GLY A 206 -25.41 3.35 6.15
CA GLY A 206 -25.88 4.68 6.58
C GLY A 206 -25.61 5.81 5.58
N PRO A 207 -25.95 7.06 5.94
CA PRO A 207 -25.79 8.23 5.09
C PRO A 207 -24.32 8.71 5.05
N PRO A 208 -23.91 9.48 4.02
CA PRO A 208 -22.64 10.17 4.04
C PRO A 208 -22.63 11.28 5.09
N MET A 209 -21.49 11.48 5.74
CA MET A 209 -21.25 12.46 6.79
C MET A 209 -20.15 13.43 6.40
N ASP A 210 -20.17 14.63 6.96
CA ASP A 210 -19.06 15.58 6.83
C ASP A 210 -18.03 15.33 7.94
N HIS A 211 -16.76 15.57 7.66
CA HIS A 211 -15.69 15.52 8.66
C HIS A 211 -14.67 16.62 8.42
N LYS A 212 -13.77 16.82 9.39
CA LYS A 212 -12.72 17.86 9.37
C LYS A 212 -11.36 17.25 9.68
N ALA A 213 -11.02 16.12 9.08
CA ALA A 213 -9.80 15.36 9.42
C ALA A 213 -8.64 15.60 8.44
N SER A 214 -8.77 16.60 7.57
CA SER A 214 -7.78 16.93 6.55
C SER A 214 -7.85 18.42 6.21
N LEU A 215 -6.82 18.95 5.55
CA LEU A 215 -6.81 20.35 5.11
C LEU A 215 -7.88 20.66 4.05
N SER A 216 -8.47 19.64 3.43
CA SER A 216 -9.58 19.82 2.50
C SER A 216 -10.72 20.68 3.10
N PRO A 217 -11.17 21.76 2.42
CA PRO A 217 -12.28 22.61 2.89
C PRO A 217 -13.62 21.87 2.90
N VAL A 218 -13.79 20.87 2.03
CA VAL A 218 -14.94 19.96 2.04
C VAL A 218 -14.44 18.54 2.13
N ALA A 219 -14.88 17.84 3.17
CA ALA A 219 -14.44 16.49 3.48
C ALA A 219 -15.65 15.64 3.89
N ARG A 220 -15.75 14.46 3.28
CA ARG A 220 -16.90 13.56 3.32
C ARG A 220 -16.44 12.18 3.70
N LEU A 221 -17.22 11.47 4.49
CA LEU A 221 -16.99 10.05 4.74
C LEU A 221 -18.29 9.28 4.65
N ARG A 222 -18.19 8.00 4.32
CA ARG A 222 -19.33 7.10 4.35
C ARG A 222 -18.90 5.70 4.73
N HIS A 223 -19.64 5.10 5.66
CA HIS A 223 -19.43 3.70 6.01
C HIS A 223 -20.05 2.77 4.98
N TRP A 224 -19.42 1.63 4.76
CA TRP A 224 -19.86 0.58 3.85
C TRP A 224 -19.52 -0.80 4.39
N SER A 225 -20.21 -1.83 3.90
CA SER A 225 -20.04 -3.19 4.40
C SER A 225 -19.14 -4.04 3.49
N VAL A 226 -18.15 -4.69 4.11
CA VAL A 226 -17.37 -5.76 3.49
C VAL A 226 -18.12 -7.06 3.72
N LYS A 227 -18.32 -7.85 2.66
CA LYS A 227 -18.89 -9.20 2.71
C LYS A 227 -18.21 -10.06 1.65
N THR A 228 -17.35 -10.99 2.07
CA THR A 228 -16.68 -11.93 1.15
C THR A 228 -16.78 -13.36 1.66
N ARG A 229 -16.64 -14.31 0.72
CA ARG A 229 -16.56 -15.74 0.99
C ARG A 229 -15.42 -16.35 0.19
N THR A 230 -14.61 -17.17 0.84
CA THR A 230 -13.51 -17.90 0.20
C THR A 230 -13.75 -19.40 0.31
N VAL A 231 -13.76 -20.07 -0.84
CA VAL A 231 -13.58 -21.52 -0.95
C VAL A 231 -12.42 -21.77 -1.90
N ASN A 232 -11.28 -22.15 -1.35
CA ASN A 232 -10.02 -22.35 -2.07
C ASN A 232 -9.15 -23.34 -1.29
N GLY A 233 -8.64 -24.38 -1.96
CA GLY A 233 -7.87 -25.44 -1.29
C GLY A 233 -8.63 -26.05 -0.12
N LYS A 234 -8.02 -26.06 1.06
CA LYS A 234 -8.61 -26.47 2.34
C LYS A 234 -9.51 -25.38 2.95
N LEU A 235 -9.41 -24.13 2.52
CA LEU A 235 -10.13 -23.02 3.13
C LEU A 235 -11.61 -22.98 2.73
N SER A 236 -12.45 -22.77 3.73
CA SER A 236 -13.87 -22.45 3.60
C SER A 236 -14.23 -21.43 4.67
N ASN A 237 -14.11 -20.15 4.33
CA ASN A 237 -14.28 -19.06 5.27
C ASN A 237 -15.06 -17.87 4.68
N SER A 238 -15.39 -16.91 5.55
CA SER A 238 -16.05 -15.67 5.18
C SER A 238 -15.50 -14.52 5.99
N LEU A 239 -15.42 -13.33 5.39
CA LEU A 239 -15.07 -12.08 6.06
C LEU A 239 -16.24 -11.11 5.96
N ASN A 240 -16.66 -10.56 7.09
CA ASN A 240 -17.60 -9.45 7.13
C ASN A 240 -17.01 -8.27 7.87
N GLY A 241 -17.47 -7.04 7.64
CA GLY A 241 -16.99 -5.91 8.43
C GLY A 241 -17.53 -4.57 7.98
N LEU A 242 -17.20 -3.55 8.77
CA LEU A 242 -17.51 -2.16 8.46
C LEU A 242 -16.23 -1.46 8.02
N GLN A 243 -16.28 -0.79 6.88
CA GLN A 243 -15.21 0.03 6.35
C GLN A 243 -15.70 1.46 6.15
N THR A 244 -14.76 2.40 6.02
CA THR A 244 -15.06 3.82 5.78
C THR A 244 -14.28 4.27 4.56
N CYS A 245 -14.95 4.91 3.60
CA CYS A 245 -14.27 5.64 2.54
C CYS A 245 -14.36 7.13 2.81
N TYR A 246 -13.34 7.86 2.38
CA TYR A 246 -13.21 9.30 2.55
C TYR A 246 -13.26 10.00 1.19
N GLY A 247 -13.70 11.24 1.17
CA GLY A 247 -13.79 12.06 -0.03
C GLY A 247 -13.37 13.47 0.29
N ARG A 248 -12.50 14.02 -0.54
CA ARG A 248 -11.86 15.32 -0.31
C ARG A 248 -11.96 16.18 -1.56
N GLY A 249 -11.99 17.48 -1.38
CA GLY A 249 -12.07 18.44 -2.48
C GLY A 249 -12.39 19.86 -2.04
N LEU A 250 -12.22 20.78 -2.98
CA LEU A 250 -12.56 22.19 -2.81
C LEU A 250 -14.06 22.44 -2.77
N THR A 251 -14.83 21.56 -3.43
CA THR A 251 -16.29 21.63 -3.53
C THR A 251 -16.94 20.35 -3.02
N ARG A 252 -18.22 20.44 -2.66
CA ARG A 252 -19.02 19.29 -2.25
C ARG A 252 -19.15 18.23 -3.34
N GLU A 253 -19.32 18.66 -4.59
CA GLU A 253 -19.42 17.75 -5.73
C GLU A 253 -18.12 16.95 -5.92
N ARG A 254 -16.94 17.59 -5.78
CA ARG A 254 -15.66 16.88 -5.83
C ARG A 254 -15.50 15.89 -4.69
N ALA A 255 -15.83 16.29 -3.46
CA ALA A 255 -15.72 15.41 -2.29
C ALA A 255 -16.71 14.22 -2.38
N ASP A 256 -17.93 14.44 -2.91
CA ASP A 256 -18.92 13.38 -3.11
C ASP A 256 -18.49 12.39 -4.21
N ALA A 257 -17.93 12.87 -5.33
CA ALA A 257 -17.37 12.01 -6.36
C ALA A 257 -16.16 11.22 -5.85
N SER A 258 -15.29 11.86 -5.06
CA SER A 258 -14.08 11.24 -4.49
C SER A 258 -14.42 10.07 -3.57
N TYR A 259 -15.28 10.21 -2.55
CA TYR A 259 -15.60 9.07 -1.68
C TYR A 259 -16.38 7.98 -2.42
N ALA A 260 -17.20 8.35 -3.40
CA ALA A 260 -17.96 7.37 -4.17
C ALA A 260 -17.02 6.49 -5.01
N MET A 261 -16.04 7.09 -5.69
CA MET A 261 -15.07 6.38 -6.52
C MET A 261 -14.05 5.60 -5.67
N GLU A 262 -13.62 6.12 -4.52
CA GLU A 262 -12.85 5.34 -3.54
C GLU A 262 -13.66 4.13 -3.06
N MET A 263 -14.95 4.28 -2.79
CA MET A 263 -15.80 3.15 -2.40
C MET A 263 -15.97 2.12 -3.52
N VAL A 264 -16.11 2.54 -4.79
CA VAL A 264 -16.14 1.62 -5.94
C VAL A 264 -14.85 0.80 -6.02
N GLU A 265 -13.70 1.47 -5.87
CA GLU A 265 -12.38 0.84 -5.85
C GLU A 265 -12.28 -0.17 -4.71
N ARG A 266 -12.54 0.26 -3.46
CA ARG A 266 -12.44 -0.63 -2.30
C ARG A 266 -13.42 -1.78 -2.37
N PHE A 267 -14.68 -1.54 -2.70
CA PHE A 267 -15.68 -2.61 -2.86
C PHE A 267 -15.26 -3.65 -3.92
N SER A 268 -14.52 -3.23 -4.96
CA SER A 268 -13.99 -4.11 -6.00
C SER A 268 -12.71 -4.84 -5.61
N SER A 269 -11.96 -4.36 -4.63
CA SER A 269 -10.73 -4.99 -4.13
C SER A 269 -10.95 -6.09 -3.09
N TYR A 270 -12.14 -6.20 -2.51
CA TYR A 270 -12.51 -7.29 -1.59
C TYR A 270 -13.22 -8.42 -2.36
N ALA A 271 -12.46 -9.44 -2.75
CA ALA A 271 -12.95 -10.52 -3.59
C ALA A 271 -13.56 -11.69 -2.80
N SER A 272 -14.51 -12.37 -3.43
CA SER A 272 -14.93 -13.72 -3.05
C SER A 272 -14.30 -14.74 -4.00
N PHE A 273 -13.96 -15.90 -3.47
CA PHE A 273 -13.33 -16.99 -4.22
C PHE A 273 -14.17 -18.26 -4.14
N GLY A 274 -14.26 -18.98 -5.25
CA GLY A 274 -14.93 -20.27 -5.31
C GLY A 274 -14.19 -21.26 -6.22
N PRO A 275 -14.80 -22.43 -6.49
CA PRO A 275 -14.16 -23.49 -7.28
C PRO A 275 -13.76 -23.10 -8.71
N LYS A 276 -14.30 -22.00 -9.23
CA LYS A 276 -14.00 -21.45 -10.56
C LYS A 276 -13.04 -20.26 -10.55
N GLY A 277 -12.48 -19.91 -9.38
CA GLY A 277 -11.61 -18.77 -9.19
C GLY A 277 -12.31 -17.56 -8.57
N VAL A 278 -11.98 -16.36 -9.03
CA VAL A 278 -12.50 -15.09 -8.47
C VAL A 278 -13.94 -14.84 -8.94
N LEU A 279 -14.82 -14.42 -8.02
CA LEU A 279 -16.26 -14.30 -8.25
C LEU A 279 -16.73 -12.84 -8.32
N GLY A 280 -17.75 -12.58 -9.15
CA GLY A 280 -18.46 -11.28 -9.19
C GLY A 280 -17.90 -10.24 -10.18
N TYR A 281 -16.81 -10.58 -10.87
CA TYR A 281 -16.16 -9.69 -11.83
C TYR A 281 -16.79 -9.79 -13.24
N ALA A 282 -16.57 -8.76 -14.04
CA ALA A 282 -17.06 -8.69 -15.42
C ALA A 282 -16.41 -9.77 -16.30
N ARG A 283 -15.12 -10.05 -16.06
CA ARG A 283 -14.38 -11.17 -16.63
C ARG A 283 -14.33 -12.35 -15.66
N ASP A 284 -14.11 -13.54 -16.21
CA ASP A 284 -13.87 -14.74 -15.41
C ASP A 284 -12.37 -14.86 -15.12
N TYR A 285 -12.01 -15.05 -13.86
CA TYR A 285 -10.62 -15.17 -13.40
C TYR A 285 -10.39 -16.53 -12.73
N PRO A 286 -10.18 -17.61 -13.51
CA PRO A 286 -9.76 -18.89 -12.95
C PRO A 286 -8.40 -18.74 -12.25
N LEU A 287 -8.19 -19.53 -11.19
CA LEU A 287 -6.92 -19.56 -10.46
C LEU A 287 -6.07 -20.74 -10.89
N THR A 288 -4.80 -20.48 -11.15
CA THR A 288 -3.76 -21.51 -11.38
C THR A 288 -2.89 -21.61 -10.14
N PHE A 289 -2.66 -22.82 -9.60
CA PHE A 289 -1.81 -23.00 -8.41
C PHE A 289 -0.44 -23.59 -8.79
N ALA A 290 0.59 -22.75 -8.82
CA ALA A 290 1.91 -23.09 -9.32
C ALA A 290 2.99 -22.19 -8.70
N SER A 291 4.23 -22.63 -8.68
CA SER A 291 5.39 -21.75 -8.50
C SER A 291 5.65 -21.00 -9.80
N PHE A 292 6.41 -19.91 -9.76
CA PHE A 292 6.74 -19.12 -10.94
C PHE A 292 7.46 -19.97 -12.00
N ASP A 293 8.41 -20.83 -11.59
CA ASP A 293 9.18 -21.70 -12.50
C ASP A 293 8.35 -22.80 -13.16
N GLU A 294 7.16 -23.11 -12.63
CA GLU A 294 6.22 -24.08 -13.21
C GLU A 294 5.32 -23.44 -14.29
N LEU A 295 5.31 -22.11 -14.43
CA LEU A 295 4.48 -21.41 -15.42
C LEU A 295 5.17 -21.38 -16.79
N ASP A 296 4.42 -21.70 -17.84
CA ASP A 296 4.86 -21.69 -19.24
C ASP A 296 4.34 -20.47 -20.03
N VAL A 297 3.69 -19.53 -19.34
CA VAL A 297 3.12 -18.29 -19.88
C VAL A 297 3.75 -17.06 -19.22
N PRO A 298 3.69 -15.87 -19.83
CA PRO A 298 4.16 -14.64 -19.20
C PRO A 298 3.49 -14.43 -17.83
N ALA A 299 4.31 -14.16 -16.82
CA ALA A 299 3.86 -13.91 -15.45
C ALA A 299 4.71 -12.82 -14.81
N VAL A 300 4.13 -12.08 -13.86
CA VAL A 300 4.89 -11.18 -13.00
C VAL A 300 5.77 -12.03 -12.08
N ASN A 301 7.08 -11.91 -12.23
CA ASN A 301 8.03 -12.59 -11.36
C ASN A 301 7.99 -11.98 -9.95
N PRO A 302 7.62 -12.74 -8.90
CA PRO A 302 7.55 -12.21 -7.54
C PRO A 302 8.92 -11.76 -7.02
N ALA A 303 10.03 -12.28 -7.57
CA ALA A 303 11.38 -11.85 -7.22
C ALA A 303 11.71 -10.42 -7.72
N ASP A 304 10.97 -9.92 -8.72
CA ASP A 304 11.12 -8.55 -9.22
C ASP A 304 10.26 -7.55 -8.42
N ILE A 305 9.41 -8.04 -7.52
CA ILE A 305 8.66 -7.21 -6.57
C ILE A 305 9.54 -6.92 -5.35
N ARG A 306 9.45 -5.70 -4.82
CA ARG A 306 10.10 -5.27 -3.59
C ARG A 306 9.44 -5.90 -2.35
N LEU A 307 9.67 -7.21 -2.16
CA LEU A 307 9.14 -7.98 -1.02
C LEU A 307 10.03 -7.84 0.23
N GLU A 308 9.43 -8.03 1.40
CA GLU A 308 10.12 -8.05 2.69
C GLU A 308 10.97 -9.32 2.88
N VAL A 309 10.65 -10.38 2.14
CA VAL A 309 11.40 -11.63 2.09
C VAL A 309 11.55 -12.08 0.64
N PRO A 310 12.71 -12.65 0.25
CA PRO A 310 12.90 -13.16 -1.09
C PRO A 310 11.86 -14.23 -1.46
N TYR A 311 11.36 -14.16 -2.70
CA TYR A 311 10.63 -15.27 -3.30
C TYR A 311 11.58 -16.47 -3.43
N ALA A 312 11.12 -17.65 -2.99
CA ALA A 312 11.92 -18.87 -2.92
C ALA A 312 11.19 -20.07 -3.54
N GLY A 313 10.45 -19.82 -4.63
CA GLY A 313 9.72 -20.88 -5.35
C GLY A 313 8.43 -21.32 -4.67
N GLN A 314 7.83 -20.48 -3.81
CA GLN A 314 6.52 -20.79 -3.23
C GLN A 314 5.48 -20.96 -4.34
N ARG A 315 4.58 -21.95 -4.18
CA ARG A 315 3.42 -22.10 -5.06
C ARG A 315 2.35 -21.11 -4.64
N LEU A 316 1.80 -20.39 -5.61
CA LEU A 316 0.84 -19.30 -5.45
C LEU A 316 -0.36 -19.52 -6.37
N HIS A 317 -1.46 -18.86 -6.06
CA HIS A 317 -2.65 -18.75 -6.87
C HIS A 317 -2.50 -17.56 -7.81
N TRP A 318 -2.42 -17.86 -9.09
CA TRP A 318 -2.27 -16.90 -10.18
C TRP A 318 -3.60 -16.64 -10.85
N MET A 319 -3.85 -15.39 -11.21
CA MET A 319 -4.99 -14.97 -12.04
C MET A 319 -4.48 -14.21 -13.28
N GLU A 320 -5.32 -14.14 -14.31
CA GLU A 320 -5.02 -13.33 -15.49
C GLU A 320 -5.06 -11.84 -15.15
N GLY A 321 -3.99 -11.15 -15.49
CA GLY A 321 -3.90 -9.71 -15.67
C GLY A 321 -3.45 -9.39 -17.09
N HIS A 322 -3.05 -8.14 -17.33
CA HIS A 322 -2.51 -7.73 -18.62
C HIS A 322 -1.36 -6.73 -18.48
N GLY A 323 -0.47 -6.70 -19.47
CA GLY A 323 0.59 -5.70 -19.59
C GLY A 323 0.09 -4.36 -20.13
N PRO A 324 1.03 -3.44 -20.45
CA PRO A 324 0.72 -2.09 -20.94
C PRO A 324 -0.09 -2.13 -22.24
N GLU A 325 0.29 -3.02 -23.16
CA GLU A 325 -0.30 -3.15 -24.50
C GLU A 325 -1.53 -4.07 -24.52
N GLY A 326 -1.99 -4.51 -23.34
CA GLY A 326 -3.16 -5.38 -23.17
C GLY A 326 -2.86 -6.87 -23.37
N GLU A 327 -1.58 -7.24 -23.53
CA GLU A 327 -1.13 -8.62 -23.61
C GLU A 327 -1.35 -9.37 -22.27
N PRO A 328 -1.78 -10.64 -22.28
CA PRO A 328 -2.06 -11.37 -21.05
C PRO A 328 -0.78 -11.65 -20.25
N VAL A 329 -0.86 -11.47 -18.93
CA VAL A 329 0.20 -11.81 -17.98
C VAL A 329 -0.43 -12.37 -16.70
N LEU A 330 0.12 -13.44 -16.15
CA LEU A 330 -0.33 -13.95 -14.85
C LEU A 330 0.20 -13.09 -13.71
N VAL A 331 -0.66 -12.82 -12.73
CA VAL A 331 -0.30 -12.10 -11.50
C VAL A 331 -0.73 -12.91 -10.27
N PRO A 332 0.05 -12.93 -9.18
CA PRO A 332 -0.39 -13.55 -7.93
C PRO A 332 -1.65 -12.86 -7.40
N ALA A 333 -2.69 -13.63 -7.07
CA ALA A 333 -3.96 -13.10 -6.57
C ALA A 333 -3.77 -12.30 -5.28
N GLN A 334 -2.81 -12.69 -4.44
CA GLN A 334 -2.47 -11.96 -3.21
C GLN A 334 -1.88 -10.56 -3.48
N PHE A 335 -1.38 -10.22 -4.68
CA PHE A 335 -0.97 -8.85 -5.01
C PHE A 335 -2.13 -7.94 -5.41
N VAL A 336 -3.31 -8.53 -5.62
CA VAL A 336 -4.46 -7.86 -6.24
C VAL A 336 -5.53 -7.47 -5.23
N PHE A 337 -5.86 -8.37 -4.31
CA PHE A 337 -7.01 -8.23 -3.42
C PHE A 337 -6.61 -7.88 -1.98
N LEU A 338 -7.38 -6.98 -1.36
CA LEU A 338 -7.22 -6.66 0.06
C LEU A 338 -7.79 -7.80 0.92
N PHE A 339 -7.11 -8.15 2.01
CA PHE A 339 -7.46 -9.29 2.88
C PHE A 339 -7.64 -10.61 2.09
N CYS A 340 -6.75 -10.85 1.12
CA CYS A 340 -6.71 -12.10 0.36
C CYS A 340 -6.23 -13.24 1.27
N ASN A 341 -7.11 -14.20 1.53
CA ASN A 341 -6.81 -15.38 2.35
C ASN A 341 -7.10 -16.65 1.53
N LEU A 342 -6.07 -17.15 0.86
CA LEU A 342 -6.07 -18.35 0.01
C LEU A 342 -5.18 -19.42 0.66
N ASP A 343 -5.34 -20.68 0.27
CA ASP A 343 -4.57 -21.82 0.81
C ASP A 343 -3.13 -21.83 0.25
N GLU A 344 -2.36 -20.80 0.58
CA GLU A 344 -1.00 -20.54 0.10
C GLU A 344 -0.16 -19.74 1.11
N PRO A 345 1.18 -19.71 0.97
CA PRO A 345 2.02 -18.83 1.77
C PRO A 345 1.87 -17.34 1.37
N SER A 346 1.95 -16.45 2.36
CA SER A 346 1.99 -14.99 2.19
C SER A 346 3.37 -14.53 1.73
N LEU A 347 3.44 -13.60 0.78
CA LEU A 347 4.71 -13.02 0.30
C LEU A 347 5.11 -11.73 1.02
N PHE A 348 4.23 -11.16 1.82
CA PHE A 348 4.41 -9.92 2.57
C PHE A 348 3.61 -10.01 3.89
N SER A 349 3.94 -9.15 4.84
CA SER A 349 3.30 -9.03 6.15
C SER A 349 1.89 -8.43 6.04
N ALA A 350 1.71 -7.46 5.14
CA ALA A 350 0.43 -6.84 4.85
C ALA A 350 0.44 -6.21 3.44
N LEU A 351 -0.69 -6.31 2.73
CA LEU A 351 -0.87 -5.62 1.46
C LEU A 351 -1.59 -4.29 1.67
N GLY A 352 -0.95 -3.20 1.25
CA GLY A 352 -1.59 -1.90 1.13
C GLY A 352 -2.48 -1.76 -0.12
N SER A 353 -3.21 -0.66 -0.20
CA SER A 353 -4.05 -0.36 -1.36
C SER A 353 -3.34 0.23 -2.55
N THR A 354 -2.04 0.51 -2.46
CA THR A 354 -1.20 1.07 -3.52
C THR A 354 -1.53 0.50 -4.90
N GLY A 355 -1.88 1.39 -5.84
CA GLY A 355 -2.16 1.02 -7.22
C GLY A 355 -3.58 0.51 -7.44
N LEU A 356 -4.47 0.57 -6.44
CA LEU A 356 -5.90 0.41 -6.67
C LEU A 356 -6.47 1.75 -7.10
N ALA A 357 -7.17 1.78 -8.22
CA ALA A 357 -7.93 2.97 -8.60
C ALA A 357 -9.17 2.62 -9.40
N SER A 358 -10.21 3.43 -9.23
CA SER A 358 -11.38 3.43 -10.09
C SER A 358 -11.37 4.64 -11.04
N GLY A 359 -12.14 4.55 -12.13
CA GLY A 359 -12.24 5.63 -13.10
C GLY A 359 -13.52 5.56 -13.91
N ASN A 360 -13.89 6.67 -14.58
CA ASN A 360 -15.03 6.64 -15.50
C ASN A 360 -14.73 5.80 -16.76
N THR A 361 -13.44 5.62 -17.06
CA THR A 361 -12.92 4.77 -18.13
C THR A 361 -11.76 3.94 -17.59
N LEU A 362 -11.37 2.88 -18.30
CA LEU A 362 -10.21 2.06 -17.92
C LEU A 362 -8.91 2.89 -17.91
N PHE A 363 -8.75 3.82 -18.85
CA PHE A 363 -7.59 4.72 -18.88
C PHE A 363 -7.55 5.68 -17.69
N GLU A 364 -8.70 6.22 -17.25
CA GLU A 364 -8.75 7.04 -16.02
C GLU A 364 -8.32 6.22 -14.79
N ALA A 365 -8.79 4.96 -14.69
CA ALA A 365 -8.42 4.06 -13.60
C ALA A 365 -6.91 3.73 -13.65
N LYS A 366 -6.36 3.38 -14.83
CA LYS A 366 -4.93 3.12 -15.02
C LYS A 366 -4.05 4.32 -14.67
N ALA A 367 -4.39 5.51 -15.17
CA ALA A 367 -3.62 6.72 -14.89
C ALA A 367 -3.55 6.98 -13.38
N ALA A 368 -4.70 6.92 -12.68
CA ALA A 368 -4.76 7.11 -11.24
C ALA A 368 -3.96 6.04 -10.47
N ALA A 369 -4.10 4.77 -10.84
CA ALA A 369 -3.37 3.67 -10.22
C ALA A 369 -1.84 3.81 -10.40
N LEU A 370 -1.38 4.15 -11.61
CA LEU A 370 0.04 4.35 -11.87
C LEU A 370 0.59 5.56 -11.11
N THR A 371 -0.15 6.67 -11.05
CA THR A 371 0.30 7.84 -10.27
C THR A 371 0.35 7.54 -8.79
N GLU A 372 -0.57 6.72 -8.25
CA GLU A 372 -0.49 6.28 -6.85
C GLU A 372 0.72 5.36 -6.60
N VAL A 373 1.02 4.43 -7.52
CA VAL A 373 2.23 3.60 -7.40
C VAL A 373 3.49 4.47 -7.39
N ILE A 374 3.59 5.46 -8.28
CA ILE A 374 4.73 6.38 -8.33
C ILE A 374 4.78 7.27 -7.07
N GLU A 375 3.64 7.70 -6.54
CA GLU A 375 3.57 8.43 -5.27
C GLU A 375 4.13 7.60 -4.11
N ARG A 376 3.72 6.33 -4.00
CA ARG A 376 4.14 5.44 -2.92
C ARG A 376 5.60 5.03 -3.04
N ASP A 377 6.09 4.79 -4.26
CA ASP A 377 7.51 4.62 -4.55
C ASP A 377 8.33 5.84 -4.14
N SER A 378 7.82 7.03 -4.45
CA SER A 378 8.44 8.28 -4.05
C SER A 378 8.48 8.47 -2.52
N ASP A 379 7.38 8.22 -1.80
CA ASP A 379 7.36 8.34 -0.33
C ASP A 379 8.29 7.32 0.36
N ALA A 380 8.51 6.16 -0.28
CA ALA A 380 9.39 5.10 0.21
C ALA A 380 10.88 5.35 -0.11
N THR A 381 11.20 6.08 -1.19
CA THR A 381 12.57 6.22 -1.70
C THR A 381 13.18 7.60 -1.50
N GLN A 382 12.38 8.63 -1.26
CA GLN A 382 12.86 10.00 -1.07
C GLN A 382 12.91 10.37 0.43
N LEU A 383 14.09 10.79 0.86
CA LEU A 383 14.36 11.26 2.22
C LEU A 383 13.95 12.73 2.37
N HIS A 384 13.74 13.17 3.61
CA HIS A 384 13.58 14.59 3.91
C HIS A 384 14.87 15.35 3.61
N ASP A 385 14.76 16.27 2.66
CA ASP A 385 15.81 17.16 2.20
C ASP A 385 15.32 18.62 2.25
N PRO A 386 15.84 19.44 3.19
CA PRO A 386 15.47 20.85 3.31
C PRO A 386 15.66 21.67 2.02
N ALA A 387 16.61 21.30 1.14
CA ALA A 387 16.84 22.01 -0.13
C ALA A 387 15.68 21.83 -1.13
N ARG A 388 14.87 20.80 -0.94
CA ARG A 388 13.68 20.50 -1.75
C ARG A 388 12.38 21.02 -1.14
N CYS A 389 12.44 21.65 0.03
CA CYS A 389 11.29 22.21 0.71
C CYS A 389 10.95 23.61 0.18
N PHE A 390 9.66 23.93 0.08
CA PHE A 390 9.17 25.20 -0.43
C PHE A 390 7.78 25.56 0.12
N ARG A 391 7.38 26.81 -0.05
CA ARG A 391 6.00 27.29 0.14
C ARG A 391 5.38 27.62 -1.21
N VAL A 392 4.05 27.67 -1.25
CA VAL A 392 3.30 27.97 -2.47
C VAL A 392 2.51 29.25 -2.31
N GLU A 393 2.47 30.01 -3.40
CA GLU A 393 1.52 31.08 -3.67
C GLU A 393 0.80 30.81 -4.98
N SER A 394 -0.40 31.37 -5.14
CA SER A 394 -1.24 31.17 -6.30
C SER A 394 -2.16 32.36 -6.51
N ASP A 395 -2.37 32.74 -7.77
CA ASP A 395 -3.42 33.70 -8.16
C ASP A 395 -4.71 32.97 -8.59
N ASP A 396 -4.75 31.64 -8.44
CA ASP A 396 -5.94 30.87 -8.72
C ASP A 396 -7.09 31.28 -7.78
N PRO A 397 -8.30 31.55 -8.32
CA PRO A 397 -9.39 32.11 -7.55
C PRO A 397 -9.94 31.17 -6.46
N GLU A 398 -9.64 29.87 -6.52
CA GLU A 398 -10.02 28.92 -5.47
C GLU A 398 -8.86 28.61 -4.51
N ILE A 399 -7.64 28.45 -5.03
CA ILE A 399 -6.48 28.04 -4.23
C ILE A 399 -5.84 29.20 -3.47
N GLY A 400 -5.64 30.36 -4.11
CA GLY A 400 -5.04 31.52 -3.44
C GLY A 400 -5.78 31.91 -2.15
N PRO A 401 -7.11 32.11 -2.20
CA PRO A 401 -7.91 32.39 -1.01
C PRO A 401 -7.96 31.25 0.02
N LEU A 402 -7.77 29.99 -0.39
CA LEU A 402 -7.67 28.88 0.55
C LEU A 402 -6.34 28.94 1.33
N LEU A 403 -5.23 29.20 0.64
CA LEU A 403 -3.92 29.39 1.26
C LEU A 403 -3.91 30.59 2.23
N ASP A 404 -4.57 31.69 1.85
CA ASP A 404 -4.73 32.85 2.74
C ASP A 404 -5.53 32.52 3.99
N ARG A 405 -6.65 31.79 3.85
CA ARG A 405 -7.43 31.33 5.02
C ARG A 405 -6.63 30.41 5.93
N TYR A 406 -5.79 29.52 5.39
CA TYR A 406 -4.89 28.73 6.24
C TYR A 406 -3.97 29.64 7.05
N ARG A 407 -3.39 30.69 6.44
CA ARG A 407 -2.54 31.66 7.13
C ARG A 407 -3.30 32.44 8.20
N GLU A 408 -4.53 32.87 7.91
CA GLU A 408 -5.42 33.55 8.87
C GLU A 408 -5.77 32.66 10.07
N ASP A 409 -6.02 31.37 9.84
CA ASP A 409 -6.27 30.37 10.88
C ASP A 409 -5.00 29.94 11.64
N GLY A 410 -3.82 30.46 11.26
CA GLY A 410 -2.53 30.09 11.84
C GLY A 410 -2.08 28.67 11.49
N ILE A 411 -2.54 28.14 10.35
CA ILE A 411 -2.13 26.86 9.79
C ILE A 411 -1.03 27.10 8.75
N HIS A 412 0.17 26.64 9.08
CA HIS A 412 1.36 26.82 8.26
C HIS A 412 1.66 25.56 7.44
N VAL A 413 1.04 25.47 6.27
CA VAL A 413 1.36 24.43 5.28
C VAL A 413 2.61 24.80 4.46
N TRP A 414 3.46 23.80 4.23
CA TRP A 414 4.60 23.85 3.33
C TRP A 414 4.76 22.51 2.61
N PHE A 415 5.63 22.45 1.62
CA PHE A 415 5.74 21.33 0.70
C PHE A 415 7.18 20.87 0.54
N MET A 416 7.37 19.59 0.23
CA MET A 416 8.63 19.02 -0.24
C MET A 416 8.42 18.46 -1.63
N ASP A 417 9.33 18.79 -2.53
CA ASP A 417 9.40 18.17 -3.84
C ASP A 417 9.86 16.72 -3.68
N MET A 418 9.04 15.78 -4.13
CA MET A 418 9.26 14.35 -4.01
C MET A 418 9.48 13.69 -5.37
N THR A 419 9.58 14.46 -6.46
CA THR A 419 9.78 13.92 -7.80
C THR A 419 11.06 13.06 -7.85
N THR A 420 10.90 11.82 -8.30
CA THR A 420 11.99 10.85 -8.43
C THR A 420 12.70 11.01 -9.77
N GLU A 421 13.65 10.11 -10.06
CA GLU A 421 14.31 10.02 -11.35
C GLU A 421 13.34 9.81 -12.54
N LEU A 422 12.12 9.33 -12.29
CA LEU A 422 11.08 9.19 -13.30
C LEU A 422 10.56 10.54 -13.82
N GLY A 423 10.79 11.65 -13.11
CA GLY A 423 10.42 12.99 -13.56
C GLY A 423 8.91 13.28 -13.54
N VAL A 424 8.09 12.43 -12.91
CA VAL A 424 6.66 12.70 -12.71
C VAL A 424 6.49 13.63 -11.49
N PRO A 425 5.76 14.76 -11.61
CA PRO A 425 5.52 15.66 -10.48
C PRO A 425 4.89 14.95 -9.28
N CYS A 426 5.59 14.96 -8.16
CA CYS A 426 5.16 14.35 -6.90
C CYS A 426 5.55 15.26 -5.74
N TYR A 427 4.60 15.51 -4.83
CA TYR A 427 4.80 16.45 -3.74
C TYR A 427 4.30 15.86 -2.42
N LYS A 428 4.98 16.24 -1.33
CA LYS A 428 4.54 15.98 0.04
C LYS A 428 4.16 17.30 0.68
N SER A 429 2.91 17.43 1.09
CA SER A 429 2.44 18.54 1.92
C SER A 429 2.69 18.21 3.39
N VAL A 430 3.11 19.21 4.17
CA VAL A 430 3.46 19.05 5.58
C VAL A 430 2.85 20.17 6.42
N VAL A 431 2.26 19.78 7.55
CA VAL A 431 1.86 20.66 8.65
C VAL A 431 2.44 20.10 9.96
N LEU A 432 3.17 20.93 10.69
CA LEU A 432 3.67 20.58 12.02
C LEU A 432 2.57 20.86 13.06
N GLY A 433 2.19 19.88 13.86
CA GLY A 433 1.34 20.13 15.02
C GLY A 433 2.09 20.91 16.11
N ARG A 434 1.36 21.40 17.12
CA ARG A 434 1.95 22.23 18.19
C ARG A 434 2.97 21.50 19.05
N GLN A 435 2.93 20.16 19.07
CA GLN A 435 3.87 19.32 19.80
C GLN A 435 5.03 18.84 18.92
N GLY A 436 5.11 19.32 17.67
CA GLY A 436 6.12 18.90 16.69
C GLY A 436 5.78 17.61 15.96
N ASP A 437 4.57 17.07 16.14
CA ASP A 437 4.06 15.97 15.34
C ASP A 437 3.96 16.38 13.85
N VAL A 438 4.34 15.48 12.96
CA VAL A 438 4.40 15.75 11.52
C VAL A 438 3.13 15.19 10.87
N ASN A 439 2.27 16.07 10.36
CA ASN A 439 1.08 15.70 9.60
C ASN A 439 1.38 15.89 8.12
N LYS A 440 1.25 14.83 7.32
CA LYS A 440 1.62 14.86 5.90
C LYS A 440 0.51 14.34 4.98
N GLY A 441 0.57 14.73 3.72
CA GLY A 441 -0.24 14.21 2.62
C GLY A 441 0.59 14.13 1.33
N GLY A 442 0.35 13.10 0.53
CA GLY A 442 1.06 12.83 -0.73
C GLY A 442 0.20 13.18 -1.94
N GLY A 443 0.84 13.45 -3.07
CA GLY A 443 0.15 13.64 -4.33
C GLY A 443 1.09 13.55 -5.52
N CYS A 444 0.72 12.73 -6.49
CA CYS A 444 1.45 12.54 -7.75
C CYS A 444 0.51 12.72 -8.95
N SER A 445 0.99 13.40 -10.00
CA SER A 445 0.25 13.59 -11.25
C SER A 445 1.20 14.11 -12.34
N LEU A 446 0.90 13.85 -13.61
CA LEU A 446 1.57 14.54 -14.72
C LEU A 446 1.35 16.06 -14.67
N ASN A 447 0.24 16.52 -14.08
CA ASN A 447 -0.01 17.94 -13.83
C ASN A 447 0.42 18.31 -12.41
N GLY A 448 1.54 19.03 -12.27
CA GLY A 448 2.15 19.35 -10.98
C GLY A 448 1.25 20.17 -10.05
N ARG A 449 0.43 21.06 -10.61
CA ARG A 449 -0.61 21.76 -9.85
C ARG A 449 -1.61 20.78 -9.21
N SER A 450 -2.08 19.78 -9.96
CA SER A 450 -3.01 18.76 -9.48
C SER A 450 -2.36 17.88 -8.41
N ALA A 451 -1.10 17.48 -8.62
CA ALA A 451 -0.32 16.71 -7.65
C ALA A 451 -0.22 17.46 -6.30
N LEU A 452 0.11 18.76 -6.35
CA LEU A 452 0.27 19.57 -5.15
C LEU A 452 -1.06 19.80 -4.41
N ILE A 453 -2.15 20.06 -5.14
CA ILE A 453 -3.48 20.19 -4.55
C ILE A 453 -3.92 18.87 -3.90
N SER A 454 -3.61 17.73 -4.51
CA SER A 454 -3.86 16.41 -3.92
C SER A 454 -3.12 16.28 -2.59
N ALA A 455 -1.79 16.47 -2.59
CA ALA A 455 -0.97 16.44 -1.38
C ALA A 455 -1.50 17.34 -0.27
N MET A 456 -1.85 18.58 -0.62
CA MET A 456 -2.43 19.55 0.32
C MET A 456 -3.75 19.04 0.90
N THR A 457 -4.72 18.68 0.05
CA THR A 457 -6.06 18.31 0.51
C THR A 457 -6.11 16.97 1.25
N GLU A 458 -5.14 16.07 1.00
CA GLU A 458 -4.97 14.80 1.71
C GLU A 458 -4.27 14.92 3.07
N THR A 459 -3.57 16.02 3.32
CA THR A 459 -2.81 16.21 4.57
C THR A 459 -3.75 16.05 5.77
N ALA A 460 -3.45 15.06 6.62
CA ALA A 460 -4.26 14.63 7.77
C ALA A 460 -4.21 15.62 8.94
N TYR A 461 -4.52 16.89 8.68
CA TYR A 461 -4.58 17.96 9.67
C TYR A 461 -5.96 18.62 9.62
N PRO A 462 -6.65 18.81 10.75
CA PRO A 462 -8.04 19.28 10.74
C PRO A 462 -8.21 20.68 10.17
N TYR A 463 -9.21 20.87 9.30
CA TYR A 463 -9.58 22.17 8.73
C TYR A 463 -11.11 22.36 8.62
N PRO A 464 -11.67 23.54 9.01
CA PRO A 464 -11.03 24.54 9.87
C PRO A 464 -10.65 23.91 11.21
N GLY A 465 -9.48 24.28 11.73
CA GLY A 465 -8.85 23.59 12.87
C GLY A 465 -7.96 24.51 13.70
N PRO A 466 -7.26 23.96 14.70
CA PRO A 466 -6.36 24.74 15.54
C PRO A 466 -5.14 25.22 14.75
N ALA A 467 -4.59 26.37 15.15
CA ALA A 467 -3.31 26.84 14.63
C ALA A 467 -2.20 25.80 14.85
N SER A 468 -1.38 25.62 13.83
CA SER A 468 -0.29 24.65 13.76
C SER A 468 1.00 25.21 14.39
N GLY A 469 2.07 24.42 14.38
CA GLY A 469 3.43 24.93 14.51
C GLY A 469 3.86 25.71 13.26
N PRO A 470 4.92 26.53 13.35
CA PRO A 470 5.40 27.31 12.22
C PRO A 470 6.01 26.41 11.14
N ALA A 471 5.93 26.84 9.88
CA ALA A 471 6.75 26.27 8.81
C ALA A 471 8.23 26.62 9.06
N PRO A 472 9.18 25.82 8.52
CA PRO A 472 10.59 26.19 8.52
C PRO A 472 10.83 27.60 7.99
N GLU A 473 11.78 28.32 8.60
CA GLU A 473 12.15 29.67 8.16
C GLU A 473 12.92 29.62 6.83
N GLY A 474 12.81 30.69 6.02
CA GLY A 474 13.63 30.85 4.82
C GLY A 474 13.26 29.94 3.63
N LEU A 475 12.15 29.21 3.69
CA LEU A 475 11.71 28.38 2.56
C LEU A 475 11.47 29.23 1.30
N PRO A 476 11.97 28.81 0.12
CA PRO A 476 11.67 29.46 -1.13
C PRO A 476 10.17 29.40 -1.41
N VAL A 477 9.65 30.41 -2.10
CA VAL A 477 8.25 30.45 -2.55
C VAL A 477 8.21 30.10 -4.03
N ARG A 478 7.38 29.13 -4.39
CA ARG A 478 7.08 28.77 -5.78
C ARG A 478 5.65 29.20 -6.12
N ARG A 479 5.42 29.57 -7.38
CA ARG A 479 4.08 29.83 -7.90
C ARG A 479 3.42 28.52 -8.32
N LEU A 480 2.17 28.31 -7.91
CA LEU A 480 1.41 27.10 -8.26
C LEU A 480 1.30 26.91 -9.78
N GLU A 481 1.15 28.02 -10.50
CA GLU A 481 0.97 28.04 -11.95
C GLU A 481 2.27 27.75 -12.73
N GLU A 482 3.42 27.83 -12.07
CA GLU A 482 4.74 27.56 -12.66
C GLU A 482 5.21 26.12 -12.42
N LEU A 483 4.42 25.30 -11.71
CA LEU A 483 4.75 23.88 -11.53
C LEU A 483 4.63 23.13 -12.87
N PRO A 484 5.47 22.09 -13.10
CA PRO A 484 5.49 21.37 -14.36
C PRO A 484 4.13 20.78 -14.73
N ASP A 485 3.79 20.80 -16.02
CA ASP A 485 2.59 20.15 -16.56
C ASP A 485 2.95 19.29 -17.78
N LEU A 486 2.95 17.99 -17.56
CA LEU A 486 3.19 16.95 -18.55
C LEU A 486 1.89 16.29 -19.02
N SER A 487 0.73 16.78 -18.58
CA SER A 487 -0.56 16.19 -18.95
C SER A 487 -0.84 16.37 -20.45
N THR A 488 -1.61 15.45 -20.99
CA THR A 488 -1.94 15.38 -22.42
C THR A 488 -3.34 15.91 -22.72
N GLY A 489 -4.13 16.19 -21.67
CA GLY A 489 -5.54 16.52 -21.80
C GLY A 489 -6.45 15.31 -22.07
N SER A 490 -5.90 14.08 -22.01
CA SER A 490 -6.67 12.83 -22.12
C SER A 490 -6.10 11.76 -21.20
N ALA A 491 -6.95 10.93 -20.59
CA ALA A 491 -6.46 9.84 -19.74
C ALA A 491 -5.67 8.79 -20.53
N GLU A 492 -6.01 8.57 -21.80
CA GLU A 492 -5.30 7.62 -22.68
C GLU A 492 -3.87 8.11 -22.96
N GLY A 493 -3.70 9.38 -23.35
CA GLY A 493 -2.39 9.98 -23.55
C GLY A 493 -1.56 10.02 -22.25
N ASP A 494 -2.20 10.29 -21.11
CA ASP A 494 -1.51 10.30 -19.81
C ASP A 494 -1.00 8.89 -19.45
N VAL A 495 -1.79 7.84 -19.70
CA VAL A 495 -1.34 6.45 -19.55
C VAL A 495 -0.17 6.15 -20.48
N MET A 496 -0.19 6.60 -21.74
CA MET A 496 0.93 6.41 -22.66
C MET A 496 2.22 7.03 -22.13
N VAL A 497 2.16 8.27 -21.61
CA VAL A 497 3.34 8.94 -21.04
C VAL A 497 3.87 8.18 -19.83
N LEU A 498 2.99 7.77 -18.90
CA LEU A 498 3.39 7.04 -17.69
C LEU A 498 3.97 5.67 -18.02
N GLU A 499 3.30 4.87 -18.86
CA GLU A 499 3.77 3.53 -19.25
C GLU A 499 5.08 3.59 -20.03
N ARG A 500 5.23 4.52 -20.98
CA ARG A 500 6.48 4.70 -21.72
C ARG A 500 7.63 5.19 -20.84
N THR A 501 7.34 6.02 -19.84
CA THR A 501 8.34 6.45 -18.84
C THR A 501 8.81 5.27 -18.01
N LEU A 502 7.89 4.45 -17.49
CA LEU A 502 8.25 3.26 -16.74
C LEU A 502 9.09 2.28 -17.59
N LEU A 503 8.64 1.98 -18.80
CA LEU A 503 9.33 1.07 -19.72
C LEU A 503 10.73 1.56 -20.10
N ALA A 504 10.90 2.87 -20.36
CA ALA A 504 12.19 3.47 -20.69
C ALA A 504 13.19 3.38 -19.52
N ASN A 505 12.70 3.23 -18.29
CA ASN A 505 13.51 3.05 -17.09
C ASN A 505 13.57 1.58 -16.62
N GLY A 506 13.16 0.63 -17.46
CA GLY A 506 13.24 -0.81 -17.17
C GLY A 506 12.12 -1.37 -16.29
N TYR A 507 11.09 -0.57 -15.98
CA TYR A 507 9.94 -0.99 -15.19
C TYR A 507 8.77 -1.36 -16.10
N ARG A 508 8.29 -2.59 -15.99
CA ARG A 508 7.18 -3.09 -16.84
C ARG A 508 5.89 -3.22 -16.02
N PRO A 509 4.93 -2.27 -16.13
CA PRO A 509 3.71 -2.35 -15.35
C PRO A 509 2.84 -3.53 -15.79
N ALA A 510 2.12 -4.09 -14.83
CA ALA A 510 1.08 -5.09 -15.03
C ALA A 510 -0.20 -4.65 -14.30
N TYR A 511 -1.35 -5.06 -14.82
CA TYR A 511 -2.65 -4.66 -14.29
C TYR A 511 -3.58 -5.84 -14.11
N ALA A 512 -4.41 -5.80 -13.07
CA ALA A 512 -5.60 -6.63 -12.95
C ALA A 512 -6.86 -5.76 -13.10
N ASP A 513 -7.76 -6.13 -14.00
CA ASP A 513 -9.05 -5.45 -14.19
C ASP A 513 -10.07 -5.98 -13.16
N LEU A 514 -10.38 -5.13 -12.18
CA LEU A 514 -11.28 -5.43 -11.07
C LEU A 514 -12.70 -4.90 -11.31
N THR A 515 -13.06 -4.60 -12.56
CA THR A 515 -14.42 -4.17 -12.90
C THR A 515 -15.43 -5.25 -12.48
N ARG A 516 -16.28 -4.92 -11.52
CA ARG A 516 -17.34 -5.81 -11.07
C ARG A 516 -18.53 -5.79 -12.01
N ARG A 517 -19.20 -6.94 -12.17
CA ARG A 517 -20.38 -7.08 -13.03
C ARG A 517 -21.59 -6.29 -12.53
N ASP A 518 -21.72 -6.17 -11.21
CA ASP A 518 -22.84 -5.47 -10.55
C ASP A 518 -22.65 -3.94 -10.50
N LEU A 519 -21.41 -3.45 -10.53
CA LEU A 519 -21.10 -2.03 -10.59
C LEU A 519 -20.94 -1.50 -12.02
N ASN A 520 -20.27 -2.27 -12.89
CA ASN A 520 -19.90 -1.87 -14.25
C ASN A 520 -19.15 -0.53 -14.31
N ILE A 521 -18.28 -0.29 -13.32
CA ILE A 521 -17.39 0.87 -13.24
C ILE A 521 -15.95 0.35 -13.24
N PRO A 522 -15.08 0.85 -14.13
CA PRO A 522 -13.68 0.45 -14.20
C PRO A 522 -12.96 0.57 -12.85
N VAL A 523 -12.32 -0.51 -12.45
CA VAL A 523 -11.36 -0.56 -11.34
C VAL A 523 -10.16 -1.36 -11.79
N VAL A 524 -8.96 -0.91 -11.45
CA VAL A 524 -7.73 -1.65 -11.72
C VAL A 524 -6.87 -1.74 -10.47
N ARG A 525 -6.08 -2.81 -10.39
CA ARG A 525 -4.87 -2.86 -9.57
C ARG A 525 -3.67 -2.76 -10.52
N ALA A 526 -2.84 -1.73 -10.41
CA ALA A 526 -1.55 -1.65 -11.06
C ALA A 526 -0.45 -2.21 -10.15
N MET A 527 0.49 -2.94 -10.73
CA MET A 527 1.71 -3.43 -10.09
C MET A 527 2.88 -3.05 -10.99
N VAL A 528 3.94 -2.49 -10.40
CA VAL A 528 5.14 -2.10 -11.13
C VAL A 528 6.35 -2.77 -10.49
N PRO A 529 6.72 -3.98 -10.96
CA PRO A 529 7.93 -4.65 -10.50
C PRO A 529 9.15 -3.73 -10.56
N GLY A 530 9.95 -3.75 -9.51
CA GLY A 530 11.10 -2.86 -9.29
C GLY A 530 10.81 -1.59 -8.48
N LEU A 531 9.56 -1.13 -8.41
CA LEU A 531 9.16 -0.02 -7.53
C LEU A 531 8.72 -0.52 -6.15
N GLU A 532 8.78 0.34 -5.14
CA GLU A 532 8.37 -0.04 -3.77
C GLU A 532 6.86 -0.29 -3.70
N LEU A 533 6.48 -1.46 -3.16
CA LEU A 533 5.08 -1.84 -2.99
C LEU A 533 4.46 -1.26 -1.71
N ILE A 534 5.28 -1.15 -0.66
CA ILE A 534 4.90 -0.72 0.69
C ILE A 534 5.79 0.47 1.06
N SER A 535 5.19 1.61 1.38
CA SER A 535 5.90 2.83 1.78
C SER A 535 6.10 2.95 3.28
N ASP A 536 5.45 2.09 4.07
CA ASP A 536 5.54 2.08 5.52
C ASP A 536 6.69 1.19 5.98
N PHE A 537 7.48 1.69 6.93
CA PHE A 537 8.60 0.94 7.50
C PHE A 537 8.16 0.22 8.77
N ASP A 538 8.41 -1.08 8.80
CA ASP A 538 8.14 -1.97 9.91
C ASP A 538 9.38 -2.86 10.23
N GLN A 539 9.19 -3.90 11.04
CA GLN A 539 10.26 -4.81 11.44
C GLN A 539 10.71 -5.80 10.34
N TYR A 540 9.93 -5.96 9.27
CA TYR A 540 10.23 -6.88 8.17
C TYR A 540 10.78 -6.14 6.93
N SER A 541 10.59 -4.82 6.89
CA SER A 541 11.00 -3.92 5.82
C SER A 541 12.44 -4.12 5.35
N ARG A 542 12.60 -4.06 4.02
CA ARG A 542 13.89 -4.22 3.31
C ARG A 542 14.23 -2.95 2.54
N ILE A 543 15.16 -2.18 3.09
CA ILE A 543 15.77 -1.03 2.41
C ILE A 543 16.19 -1.37 0.98
N SER A 544 15.91 -0.47 0.03
CA SER A 544 16.35 -0.63 -1.34
C SER A 544 17.68 0.05 -1.66
N PRO A 545 18.41 -0.47 -2.66
CA PRO A 545 19.56 0.23 -3.23
C PRO A 545 19.20 1.66 -3.68
N ARG A 546 17.98 1.88 -4.18
CA ARG A 546 17.47 3.20 -4.60
C ARG A 546 17.39 4.17 -3.42
N LEU A 547 16.75 3.77 -2.31
CA LEU A 547 16.68 4.59 -1.10
C LEU A 547 18.06 4.85 -0.50
N PHE A 548 18.91 3.81 -0.42
CA PHE A 548 20.26 3.95 0.14
C PHE A 548 21.16 4.86 -0.70
N ARG A 549 21.05 4.80 -2.03
CA ARG A 549 21.72 5.76 -2.93
C ARG A 549 21.25 7.18 -2.70
N ASN A 550 19.96 7.40 -2.47
CA ASN A 550 19.42 8.73 -2.18
C ASN A 550 19.93 9.26 -0.83
N TYR A 551 20.13 8.39 0.17
CA TYR A 551 20.82 8.74 1.41
C TYR A 551 22.24 9.24 1.15
N LEU A 552 23.06 8.48 0.42
CA LEU A 552 24.43 8.90 0.13
C LEU A 552 24.51 10.20 -0.66
N ARG A 553 23.56 10.44 -1.58
CA ARG A 553 23.46 11.71 -2.32
C ARG A 553 23.05 12.89 -1.45
N ALA A 554 22.19 12.67 -0.45
CA ALA A 554 21.75 13.72 0.47
C ALA A 554 22.86 14.13 1.47
N CYS A 555 23.83 13.25 1.72
CA CYS A 555 24.98 13.51 2.59
C CYS A 555 26.23 14.00 1.84
N ALA A 556 26.23 13.99 0.51
CA ALA A 556 27.33 14.46 -0.34
C ALA A 556 27.18 15.95 -0.65
#